data_AF-A0A7D9LTY2-F1
#
_entry.id   AF-A0A7D9LTY2-F1
#
_cell.length_a   1.000
_cell.length_b   1.000
_cell.length_c   1.000
_cell.angle_alpha   90.00
_cell.angle_beta   90.00
_cell.angle_gamma   90.00
#
_symmetry.space_group_name_H-M   'P 1'
#
loop_
_entity.id
_entity.type
_entity.pdbx_description
1 polymer ?
#
loop_
_entity_poly.entity_id
_entity_poly.type
_entity_poly.pdbx_seq_one_letter_code
_entity_poly.pdbx_strand_id
1 'polypeptide(L)'
;MSANLRLSWAGDFDRLKEFVKSDLELQGSWSSPANEKKLFVSDNVELLWWKNKKFLKINGEDANRIKRCMINAMFTSLNLDSIKSGVDMATNTENSLNENQPTKH
;
A
#
# COMPACT_ATOMS: atom_id res chain seq x y z
N MET A 1 -18.64 -2.32 -19.94
CA MET A 1 -18.40 -3.75 -19.62
C MET A 1 -17.74 -3.80 -18.26
N SER A 2 -18.38 -4.38 -17.24
CA SER A 2 -17.80 -4.51 -15.90
C SER A 2 -16.72 -5.61 -15.91
N ALA A 3 -15.56 -5.32 -15.32
CA ALA A 3 -14.44 -6.25 -15.31
C ALA A 3 -14.57 -7.27 -14.17
N ASN A 4 -14.10 -8.49 -14.42
CA ASN A 4 -14.01 -9.57 -13.42
C ASN A 4 -12.54 -9.99 -13.27
N LEU A 5 -11.96 -9.75 -12.11
CA LEU A 5 -10.55 -10.01 -11.84
C LEU A 5 -10.37 -10.90 -10.62
N ARG A 6 -9.28 -11.68 -10.64
CA ARG A 6 -8.82 -12.48 -9.51
C ARG A 6 -7.35 -12.15 -9.25
N LEU A 7 -7.06 -11.64 -8.05
CA LEU A 7 -5.71 -11.25 -7.64
C LEU A 7 -5.31 -12.02 -6.39
N SER A 8 -4.03 -12.37 -6.27
CA SER A 8 -3.50 -12.96 -5.04
C SER A 8 -3.51 -11.93 -3.92
N TRP A 9 -4.01 -12.31 -2.74
CA TRP A 9 -4.01 -11.51 -1.53
C TRP A 9 -3.49 -12.37 -0.38
N ALA A 10 -2.26 -12.09 0.05
CA ALA A 10 -1.60 -12.85 1.10
C ALA A 10 -1.83 -12.29 2.51
N GLY A 11 -2.38 -11.07 2.63
CA GLY A 11 -2.70 -10.46 3.91
C GLY A 11 -3.92 -11.07 4.59
N ASP A 12 -4.04 -10.84 5.89
CA ASP A 12 -5.25 -11.16 6.66
C ASP A 12 -6.41 -10.19 6.33
N PHE A 13 -7.52 -10.36 7.06
CA PHE A 13 -8.71 -9.55 6.86
C PHE A 13 -8.53 -8.10 7.33
N ASP A 14 -7.72 -7.85 8.36
CA ASP A 14 -7.53 -6.50 8.89
C ASP A 14 -6.70 -5.67 7.91
N ARG A 15 -5.62 -6.24 7.38
CA ARG A 15 -4.86 -5.64 6.28
C ARG A 15 -5.71 -5.39 5.04
N LEU A 16 -6.66 -6.27 4.73
CA LEU A 16 -7.57 -6.07 3.61
C LEU A 16 -8.49 -4.86 3.84
N LYS A 17 -9.03 -4.70 5.06
CA LYS A 17 -9.85 -3.53 5.40
C LYS A 17 -9.05 -2.23 5.34
N GLU A 18 -7.81 -2.24 5.84
CA GLU A 18 -6.90 -1.10 5.76
C GLU A 18 -6.62 -0.73 4.31
N PHE A 19 -6.31 -1.70 3.45
CA PHE A 19 -6.09 -1.45 2.03
C PHE A 19 -7.33 -0.84 1.34
N VAL A 20 -8.52 -1.38 1.62
CA VAL A 20 -9.77 -0.86 1.05
C VAL A 20 -10.05 0.57 1.50
N LYS A 21 -9.73 0.91 2.76
CA LYS A 21 -9.98 2.23 3.34
C LYS A 21 -8.91 3.25 2.96
N SER A 22 -7.64 2.90 3.06
CA SER A 22 -6.51 3.83 2.96
C SER A 22 -5.97 3.94 1.54
N ASP A 23 -5.78 2.81 0.85
CA ASP A 23 -5.17 2.80 -0.49
C ASP A 23 -6.19 2.94 -1.61
N LEU A 24 -7.39 2.37 -1.43
CA LEU A 24 -8.45 2.46 -2.43
C LEU A 24 -9.43 3.59 -2.17
N GLU A 25 -9.50 4.07 -0.91
CA GLU A 25 -10.41 5.11 -0.43
C GLU A 25 -11.89 4.80 -0.75
N LEU A 26 -12.25 3.51 -0.72
CA LEU A 26 -13.60 3.06 -1.07
C LEU A 26 -14.52 3.14 0.15
N GLN A 27 -15.70 3.72 -0.07
CA GLN A 27 -16.81 3.67 0.89
C GLN A 27 -17.72 2.50 0.56
N GLY A 28 -18.14 1.75 1.58
CA GLY A 28 -18.96 0.57 1.39
C GLY A 28 -19.14 -0.22 2.67
N SER A 29 -19.79 -1.37 2.54
CA SER A 29 -20.15 -2.22 3.67
C SER A 29 -19.54 -3.61 3.56
N TRP A 30 -19.04 -4.11 4.68
CA TRP A 30 -18.56 -5.49 4.81
C TRP A 30 -19.68 -6.41 5.29
N SER A 31 -19.77 -7.59 4.68
CA SER A 31 -20.66 -8.67 5.09
C SER A 31 -19.91 -10.01 5.07
N SER A 32 -20.49 -11.02 5.75
CA SER A 32 -19.92 -12.37 5.86
C SER A 32 -20.92 -13.40 5.34
N PRO A 33 -21.06 -13.58 4.01
CA PRO A 33 -22.07 -14.48 3.44
C PRO A 33 -21.83 -15.97 3.77
N ALA A 34 -20.63 -16.32 4.26
CA ALA A 34 -20.29 -17.63 4.81
C ALA A 34 -19.10 -17.48 5.77
N ASN A 35 -18.88 -18.44 6.68
CA ASN A 35 -17.82 -18.37 7.70
C ASN A 35 -16.42 -18.02 7.16
N GLU A 36 -16.07 -18.47 5.96
CA GLU A 36 -14.73 -18.28 5.38
C GLU A 36 -14.66 -17.16 4.33
N LYS A 37 -15.78 -16.48 4.05
CA LYS A 37 -15.89 -15.48 3.00
C LYS A 37 -16.18 -14.10 3.60
N LYS A 38 -15.48 -13.08 3.10
CA LYS A 38 -15.78 -11.68 3.38
C LYS A 38 -16.11 -10.98 2.08
N LEU A 39 -17.24 -10.29 2.07
CA LEU A 39 -17.75 -9.57 0.92
C LEU A 39 -17.78 -8.08 1.27
N PHE A 40 -17.16 -7.27 0.45
CA PHE A 40 -17.29 -5.82 0.48
C PHE A 40 -18.10 -5.38 -0.73
N VAL A 41 -19.09 -4.52 -0.50
CA VAL A 41 -19.90 -3.92 -1.55
C VAL A 41 -19.79 -2.40 -1.43
N SER A 42 -19.48 -1.77 -2.55
CA SER A 42 -19.47 -0.34 -2.79
C SER A 42 -20.26 -0.07 -4.07
N ASP A 43 -20.52 1.20 -4.40
CA ASP A 43 -21.36 1.59 -5.53
C ASP A 43 -20.85 1.03 -6.86
N ASN A 44 -19.53 1.03 -7.06
CA ASN A 44 -18.91 0.69 -8.34
C ASN A 44 -18.07 -0.61 -8.30
N VAL A 45 -17.99 -1.26 -7.13
CA VAL A 45 -17.16 -2.45 -6.96
C VAL A 45 -17.63 -3.38 -5.84
N GLU A 46 -17.45 -4.67 -6.10
CA GLU A 46 -17.57 -5.75 -5.14
C GLU A 46 -16.22 -6.46 -4.97
N LEU A 47 -15.81 -6.67 -3.72
CA LEU A 47 -14.61 -7.44 -3.37
C LEU A 47 -15.02 -8.68 -2.58
N LEU A 48 -14.64 -9.85 -3.06
CA LEU A 48 -14.87 -11.12 -2.37
C LEU A 48 -13.53 -11.75 -1.99
N TRP A 49 -13.32 -11.94 -0.70
CA TRP A 49 -12.11 -12.51 -0.12
C TRP A 49 -12.40 -13.85 0.54
N TRP A 50 -11.48 -14.80 0.36
CA TRP A 50 -11.54 -16.12 1.00
C TRP A 50 -10.34 -16.29 1.92
N LYS A 51 -10.61 -16.51 3.21
CA LYS A 51 -9.58 -16.67 4.25
C LYS A 51 -8.52 -17.72 3.88
N ASN A 52 -8.95 -18.86 3.34
CA ASN A 52 -8.06 -20.00 3.08
C ASN A 52 -7.45 -20.02 1.68
N LYS A 53 -8.00 -19.26 0.72
CA LYS A 53 -7.59 -19.37 -0.69
C LYS A 53 -6.59 -18.31 -1.13
N LYS A 54 -6.23 -17.35 -0.26
CA LYS A 54 -5.24 -16.29 -0.51
C LYS A 54 -5.46 -15.52 -1.83
N PHE A 55 -6.73 -15.33 -2.22
CA PHE A 55 -7.07 -14.50 -3.37
C PHE A 55 -8.27 -13.61 -3.08
N LEU A 56 -8.30 -12.50 -3.80
CA LEU A 56 -9.36 -11.51 -3.83
C LEU A 56 -10.00 -11.54 -5.22
N LYS A 57 -11.31 -11.75 -5.28
CA LYS A 57 -12.10 -11.56 -6.50
C LYS A 57 -12.65 -10.14 -6.49
N ILE A 58 -12.54 -9.47 -7.62
CA ILE A 58 -12.92 -8.07 -7.80
C ILE A 58 -13.89 -8.00 -8.97
N ASN A 59 -15.10 -7.51 -8.73
CA ASN A 59 -16.13 -7.35 -9.75
C ASN A 59 -16.55 -5.89 -9.79
N GLY A 60 -16.61 -5.28 -10.97
CA GLY A 60 -17.12 -3.93 -11.11
C GLY A 60 -16.36 -3.10 -12.12
N GLU A 61 -16.71 -1.82 -12.19
CA GLU A 61 -16.10 -0.87 -13.13
C GLU A 61 -14.68 -0.50 -12.69
N ASP A 62 -14.47 -0.42 -11.39
CA ASP A 62 -13.18 -0.03 -10.79
C ASP A 62 -12.15 -1.16 -10.71
N ALA A 63 -12.46 -2.37 -11.18
CA ALA A 63 -11.59 -3.53 -10.97
C ALA A 63 -10.15 -3.31 -11.52
N ASN A 64 -10.02 -2.66 -12.68
CA ASN A 64 -8.71 -2.35 -13.28
C ASN A 64 -7.95 -1.27 -12.49
N ARG A 65 -8.65 -0.29 -11.91
CA ARG A 65 -8.03 0.71 -11.03
C ARG A 65 -7.47 0.02 -9.78
N ILE A 66 -8.25 -0.85 -9.15
CA ILE A 66 -7.83 -1.60 -7.95
C ILE A 66 -6.64 -2.51 -8.24
N LYS A 67 -6.61 -3.18 -9.40
CA LYS A 67 -5.43 -3.95 -9.82
C LYS A 67 -4.16 -3.11 -9.86
N ARG A 68 -4.23 -1.88 -10.40
CA ARG A 68 -3.07 -0.96 -10.43
C ARG A 68 -2.67 -0.52 -9.03
N CYS A 69 -3.61 -0.19 -8.15
CA CYS A 69 -3.31 0.15 -6.75
C CYS A 69 -2.63 -1.00 -6.02
N MET A 70 -3.09 -2.25 -6.19
CA MET A 70 -2.45 -3.42 -5.59
C MET A 70 -1.01 -3.61 -6.07
N ILE A 71 -0.77 -3.44 -7.38
CA ILE A 71 0.59 -3.52 -7.94
C ILE A 71 1.47 -2.44 -7.31
N ASN A 72 1.00 -1.19 -7.28
CA ASN A 72 1.75 -0.08 -6.72
C ASN A 72 2.09 -0.30 -5.25
N ALA A 73 1.12 -0.71 -4.42
CA ALA A 73 1.33 -1.00 -3.00
C ALA A 73 2.39 -2.10 -2.76
N MET A 74 2.50 -3.09 -3.65
CA MET A 74 3.57 -4.10 -3.58
C MET A 74 4.94 -3.55 -3.98
N PHE A 75 5.00 -2.57 -4.88
CA PHE A 75 6.27 -1.96 -5.30
C PHE A 75 6.78 -0.92 -4.28
N THR A 76 5.89 -0.16 -3.63
CA THR A 76 6.31 0.79 -2.59
C THR A 76 6.88 0.09 -1.36
N SER A 77 6.34 -1.06 -0.96
CA SER A 77 6.89 -1.83 0.15
C SER A 77 8.30 -2.36 -0.15
N LEU A 78 8.55 -2.80 -1.39
CA LEU A 78 9.90 -3.24 -1.83
C LEU A 78 10.93 -2.10 -1.88
N ASN A 79 10.51 -0.87 -2.20
CA ASN A 79 11.41 0.28 -2.23
C ASN A 79 11.76 0.83 -0.84
N LEU A 80 10.86 0.74 0.14
CA LEU A 80 11.12 1.20 1.51
C LEU A 80 12.16 0.34 2.25
N ASP A 81 12.21 -0.97 1.97
CA ASP A 81 13.23 -1.86 2.54
C ASP A 81 14.64 -1.58 1.96
N SER A 82 14.74 -1.12 0.70
CA SER A 82 16.03 -0.70 0.12
C SER A 82 16.56 0.60 0.72
N ILE A 83 15.69 1.52 1.15
CA ILE A 83 16.11 2.81 1.72
C ILE A 83 16.58 2.64 3.17
N LYS A 84 16.01 1.71 3.94
CA LYS A 84 16.43 1.46 5.34
C LYS A 84 17.81 0.82 5.48
N SER A 85 18.35 0.20 4.43
CA SER A 85 19.69 -0.40 4.47
C SER A 85 20.83 0.58 4.17
N GLY A 86 20.54 1.87 3.94
CA GLY A 86 21.53 2.88 3.52
C GLY A 86 21.79 4.02 4.50
N VAL A 87 21.20 4.03 5.70
CA VAL A 87 21.31 5.14 6.67
C VAL A 87 22.18 4.76 7.88
N ASP A 88 23.32 4.12 7.64
CA ASP A 88 24.38 3.92 8.64
C ASP A 88 25.75 4.30 8.05
N MET A 89 25.89 5.49 7.44
CA MET A 89 27.20 6.14 7.30
C MET A 89 27.07 7.63 6.94
N ALA A 90 26.67 8.44 7.91
CA ALA A 90 26.90 9.89 7.88
C ALA A 90 27.10 10.41 9.31
N THR A 91 28.10 9.88 10.01
CA THR A 91 28.62 10.54 11.22
C THR A 91 29.53 11.68 10.79
N ASN A 92 29.02 12.89 10.96
CA ASN A 92 29.70 14.13 11.32
C ASN A 92 31.22 14.21 11.08
N THR A 93 31.63 15.16 10.25
CA THR A 93 32.82 15.95 10.58
C THR A 93 32.44 17.41 10.47
N GLU A 94 32.39 18.03 11.65
CA GLU A 94 32.05 19.42 11.90
C GLU A 94 32.95 20.39 11.13
N ASN A 95 32.31 21.47 10.67
CA ASN A 95 32.93 22.72 10.25
C ASN A 95 33.97 23.19 11.28
N SER A 96 35.23 23.32 10.87
CA SER A 96 36.13 24.31 11.44
C SER A 96 36.09 25.56 10.57
N LEU A 97 35.19 26.49 10.88
CA LEU A 97 35.44 27.91 10.64
C LEU A 97 36.54 28.34 11.60
N ASN A 98 37.74 28.62 11.11
CA ASN A 98 38.69 29.42 11.87
C ASN A 98 38.83 30.78 11.20
N GLU A 99 38.51 31.78 12.00
CA GLU A 99 38.59 33.21 11.73
C GLU A 99 40.03 33.62 11.37
N ASN A 100 40.17 34.56 10.43
CA ASN A 100 40.99 35.75 10.65
C ASN A 100 40.82 36.74 9.49
N GLN A 101 40.13 37.83 9.83
CA GLN A 101 39.95 39.04 9.03
C GLN A 101 41.19 39.99 9.15
N PRO A 102 41.26 41.08 8.36
CA PRO A 102 42.51 41.68 7.89
C PRO A 102 43.06 42.80 8.78
N THR A 103 44.35 43.11 8.65
CA THR A 103 44.90 44.44 9.01
C THR A 103 45.90 44.93 7.96
N LYS A 104 45.79 46.23 7.67
CA LYS A 104 46.51 47.05 6.68
C LYS A 104 47.95 47.36 7.11
N HIS A 105 48.87 47.56 6.16
CA HIS A 105 49.50 48.86 5.85
C HIS A 105 50.35 48.82 4.59
#